data_AF-A0A7S1ADI6-F1
#
_entry.id   AF-A0A7S1ADI6-F1
#
_cell.length_a   1.000
_cell.length_b   1.000
_cell.length_c   1.000
_cell.angle_alpha   90.00
_cell.angle_beta   90.00
_cell.angle_gamma   90.00
#
_symmetry.space_group_name_H-M   'P 1'
#
loop_
_entity.id
_entity.type
_entity.pdbx_description
1 polymer ?
#
loop_
_entity_poly.entity_id
_entity_poly.type
_entity_poly.pdbx_seq_one_letter_code
_entity_poly.pdbx_strand_id
1 'polypeptide(L)'
;ISTDYASQFYQRLCRAKAPNGWPSDVHIPHTDFADLIMSVRHDTRIVMGLHCLEHAPTSVSKALHEEIVSGASTLLLTGKGELMRVVEVVAVRLEREEDGFIFAQLGNVVGS
;
A
#
# COMPACT_ATOMS: atom_id res chain seq x y z
N ILE A 1 2.06 -16.85 7.71
CA ILE A 1 2.45 -15.42 7.81
C ILE A 1 3.83 -15.30 7.19
N SER A 2 4.00 -14.50 6.14
CA SER A 2 5.24 -14.48 5.34
C SER A 2 6.40 -13.84 6.11
N THR A 3 7.62 -14.37 5.94
CA THR A 3 8.85 -13.80 6.52
C THR A 3 9.05 -12.34 6.10
N ASP A 4 8.61 -11.99 4.88
CA ASP A 4 8.66 -10.64 4.34
C ASP A 4 7.79 -9.67 5.15
N TYR A 5 6.57 -10.06 5.52
CA TYR A 5 5.70 -9.22 6.36
C TYR A 5 6.36 -8.93 7.72
N ALA A 6 6.88 -9.97 8.39
CA ALA A 6 7.54 -9.82 9.68
C ALA A 6 8.78 -8.90 9.59
N SER A 7 9.57 -9.05 8.52
CA SER A 7 10.72 -8.19 8.24
C SER A 7 10.30 -6.73 8.04
N GLN A 8 9.26 -6.48 7.24
CA GLN A 8 8.74 -5.14 6.98
C GLN A 8 8.18 -4.45 8.23
N PHE A 9 7.50 -5.21 9.10
CA PHE A 9 6.99 -4.71 10.37
C PHE A 9 8.14 -4.36 11.33
N TYR A 10 9.08 -5.29 11.52
CA TYR A 10 10.24 -5.07 12.39
C TYR A 10 11.07 -3.86 11.96
N GLN A 11 11.32 -3.70 10.66
CA GLN A 11 12.04 -2.55 10.14
C GLN A 11 11.35 -1.21 10.47
N ARG A 12 10.02 -1.15 10.38
CA ARG A 12 9.25 0.06 10.73
C ARG A 12 9.26 0.33 12.22
N LEU A 13 9.11 -0.70 13.04
CA LEU A 13 9.23 -0.59 14.49
C LEU A 13 10.58 0.02 14.89
N CYS A 14 11.69 -0.48 14.33
CA CYS A 14 13.03 0.06 14.60
C CYS A 14 13.25 1.48 14.06
N ARG A 15 12.51 1.88 13.03
CA ARG A 15 12.65 3.19 12.36
C ARG A 15 11.66 4.23 12.86
N ALA A 16 10.65 3.85 13.65
CA ALA A 16 9.66 4.75 14.19
C ALA A 16 10.32 5.72 15.18
N LYS A 17 10.55 6.94 14.71
CA LYS A 17 11.13 8.07 15.45
C LYS A 17 10.50 9.36 14.96
N ALA A 18 10.58 10.41 15.77
CA ALA A 18 10.16 11.76 15.36
C ALA A 18 10.82 12.17 14.02
N PRO A 19 10.11 12.88 13.13
CA PRO A 19 8.80 13.51 13.30
C PRO A 19 7.58 12.61 13.03
N ASN A 20 7.79 11.37 12.57
CA ASN A 20 6.70 10.50 12.07
C ASN A 20 5.87 9.82 13.19
N GLY A 21 5.93 10.35 14.42
CA GLY A 21 5.36 9.72 15.61
C GLY A 21 6.30 8.68 16.23
N TRP A 22 6.33 8.63 17.56
CA TRP A 22 6.97 7.52 18.28
C TRP A 22 6.01 6.33 18.32
N PRO A 23 6.52 5.09 18.23
CA PRO A 23 5.67 3.92 18.37
C PRO A 23 5.07 3.90 19.79
N SER A 24 3.79 3.59 19.89
CA SER A 24 3.12 3.28 21.14
C SER A 24 2.82 1.78 21.22
N ASP A 25 2.33 1.34 22.37
CA ASP A 25 1.77 0.02 22.60
C ASP A 25 0.54 -0.28 21.72
N VAL A 26 -0.11 0.77 21.18
CA VAL A 26 -1.32 0.65 20.36
C VAL A 26 -1.04 0.87 18.87
N HIS A 27 -0.07 1.72 18.52
CA HIS A 27 0.14 2.12 17.13
C HIS A 27 1.63 2.32 16.81
N ILE A 28 2.06 1.73 15.69
CA ILE A 28 3.37 1.99 15.09
C ILE A 28 3.11 2.69 13.75
N PRO A 29 3.75 3.83 13.47
CA PRO A 29 3.58 4.53 12.20
C PRO A 29 3.86 3.66 10.98
N HIS A 30 3.03 3.79 9.95
CA HIS A 30 3.16 3.08 8.67
C HIS A 30 3.09 1.55 8.77
N THR A 31 2.57 0.99 9.87
CA THR A 31 2.37 -0.46 10.01
C THR A 31 0.92 -0.89 9.76
N ASP A 32 0.14 -0.07 9.07
CA ASP A 32 -1.18 -0.51 8.61
C ASP A 32 -1.01 -1.72 7.71
N PHE A 33 -1.98 -2.64 7.75
CA PHE A 33 -1.86 -3.91 7.03
C PHE A 33 -1.62 -3.68 5.53
N ALA A 34 -2.36 -2.74 4.93
CA ALA A 34 -2.14 -2.37 3.53
C ALA A 34 -0.71 -1.87 3.29
N ASP A 35 -0.21 -0.93 4.10
CA ASP A 35 1.15 -0.37 3.97
C ASP A 35 2.24 -1.45 4.04
N LEU A 36 2.08 -2.40 4.96
CA LEU A 36 3.00 -3.51 5.13
C LEU A 36 2.98 -4.43 3.91
N ILE A 37 1.79 -4.81 3.43
CA ILE A 37 1.69 -5.65 2.24
C ILE A 37 2.20 -4.94 1.01
N MET A 38 1.93 -3.63 0.86
CA MET A 38 2.50 -2.85 -0.23
C MET A 38 4.04 -2.75 -0.14
N SER A 39 4.65 -3.00 1.00
CA SER A 39 6.13 -3.04 1.12
C SER A 39 6.74 -4.43 1.00
N VAL A 40 5.92 -5.47 0.87
CA VAL A 40 6.38 -6.82 0.56
C VAL A 40 6.80 -6.89 -0.91
N ARG A 41 7.68 -7.83 -1.25
CA ARG A 41 8.15 -8.05 -2.62
C ARG A 41 6.97 -8.26 -3.58
N HIS A 42 7.10 -7.68 -4.78
CA HIS A 42 6.08 -7.71 -5.82
C HIS A 42 5.52 -9.12 -6.08
N ASP A 43 6.37 -10.13 -6.27
CA ASP A 43 5.94 -11.51 -6.52
C ASP A 43 5.06 -12.07 -5.40
N THR A 44 5.37 -11.72 -4.15
CA THR A 44 4.56 -12.14 -3.00
C THR A 44 3.21 -11.41 -2.97
N ARG A 45 3.18 -10.13 -3.34
CA ARG A 45 1.91 -9.38 -3.51
C ARG A 45 1.03 -9.99 -4.60
N ILE A 46 1.62 -10.43 -5.73
CA ILE A 46 0.90 -11.13 -6.79
C ILE A 46 0.25 -12.41 -6.25
N VAL A 47 1.04 -13.27 -5.59
CA VAL A 47 0.53 -14.54 -5.04
C VAL A 47 -0.61 -14.29 -4.05
N MET A 48 -0.46 -13.29 -3.17
CA MET A 48 -1.52 -12.91 -2.24
C MET A 48 -2.78 -12.39 -2.95
N GLY A 49 -2.61 -11.55 -3.97
CA GLY A 49 -3.72 -11.01 -4.76
C GLY A 49 -4.48 -12.09 -5.53
N LEU A 50 -3.75 -13.02 -6.15
CA LEU A 50 -4.34 -14.18 -6.83
C LEU A 50 -5.10 -15.10 -5.86
N HIS A 51 -4.55 -15.35 -4.67
CA HIS A 51 -5.27 -16.10 -3.63
C HIS A 51 -6.55 -15.38 -3.17
N CYS A 52 -6.52 -14.04 -3.07
CA CYS A 52 -7.72 -13.26 -2.76
C CYS A 52 -8.77 -13.34 -3.88
N LEU A 53 -8.35 -13.46 -5.15
CA LEU A 53 -9.27 -13.65 -6.27
C LEU A 53 -10.05 -14.96 -6.20
N GLU A 54 -9.49 -16.03 -5.63
CA GLU A 54 -10.22 -17.29 -5.43
C GLU A 54 -11.43 -17.13 -4.48
N HIS A 55 -11.39 -16.11 -3.62
CA HIS A 55 -12.45 -15.77 -2.69
C HIS A 55 -13.41 -14.70 -3.24
N ALA A 56 -13.16 -14.20 -4.45
CA ALA A 56 -14.01 -13.21 -5.09
C ALA A 56 -15.28 -13.87 -5.68
N PRO A 57 -16.39 -13.14 -5.73
CA PRO A 57 -17.60 -13.62 -6.42
C PRO A 57 -17.29 -13.97 -7.88
N THR A 58 -18.02 -14.95 -8.42
CA THR A 58 -17.76 -15.75 -9.63
C THR A 58 -17.59 -15.00 -10.97
N SER A 59 -17.52 -13.67 -10.98
CA SER A 59 -17.32 -12.84 -12.17
C SER A 59 -16.18 -11.84 -11.99
N VAL A 60 -14.99 -12.33 -11.61
CA VAL A 60 -13.77 -11.52 -11.64
C VAL A 60 -13.46 -11.15 -13.09
N SER A 61 -13.29 -9.86 -13.37
CA SER A 61 -12.91 -9.42 -14.71
C SER A 61 -11.49 -9.88 -15.03
N LYS A 62 -11.27 -10.31 -16.29
CA LYS A 62 -9.92 -10.61 -16.80
C LYS A 62 -8.96 -9.43 -16.59
N ALA A 63 -9.48 -8.20 -16.69
CA ALA A 63 -8.75 -6.98 -16.42
C ALA A 63 -8.20 -6.92 -14.98
N LEU A 64 -8.99 -7.27 -13.96
CA LEU A 64 -8.52 -7.28 -12.57
C LEU A 64 -7.41 -8.32 -12.35
N HIS A 65 -7.51 -9.48 -12.99
CA HIS A 65 -6.45 -10.48 -12.96
C HIS A 65 -5.14 -9.93 -13.58
N GLU A 66 -5.23 -9.29 -14.75
CA GLU A 66 -4.07 -8.67 -15.42
C GLU A 66 -3.46 -7.51 -14.59
N GLU A 67 -4.29 -6.71 -13.92
CA GLU A 67 -3.82 -5.68 -12.99
C GLU A 67 -3.04 -6.24 -11.81
N ILE A 68 -3.47 -7.37 -11.25
CA ILE A 68 -2.77 -8.03 -10.14
C ILE A 68 -1.44 -8.61 -10.63
N VAL A 69 -1.45 -9.31 -11.76
CA VAL A 69 -0.24 -9.93 -12.33
C VAL A 69 0.80 -8.89 -12.76
N SER A 70 0.37 -7.75 -13.31
CA SER A 70 1.26 -6.62 -13.60
C SER A 70 1.70 -5.86 -12.35
N GLY A 71 1.08 -6.12 -11.19
CA GLY A 71 1.20 -5.38 -9.94
C GLY A 71 0.80 -3.92 -10.03
N ALA A 72 -0.01 -3.54 -11.01
CA ALA A 72 -0.70 -2.25 -11.05
C ALA A 72 -1.68 -2.11 -9.87
N SER A 73 -2.18 -3.22 -9.35
CA SER A 73 -2.94 -3.27 -8.10
C SER A 73 -2.60 -4.50 -7.25
N THR A 74 -2.92 -4.45 -5.97
CA THR A 74 -2.86 -5.58 -5.05
C THR A 74 -4.23 -5.78 -4.42
N LEU A 75 -4.75 -7.01 -4.46
CA LEU A 75 -6.01 -7.36 -3.80
C LEU A 75 -5.72 -7.95 -2.43
N LEU A 76 -6.40 -7.45 -1.40
CA LEU A 76 -6.26 -7.86 -0.02
C LEU A 76 -7.61 -8.32 0.52
N LEU A 77 -7.59 -9.33 1.40
CA LEU A 77 -8.75 -9.72 2.19
C LEU A 77 -8.68 -9.01 3.55
N THR A 78 -9.73 -8.28 3.93
CA THR A 78 -9.80 -7.64 5.24
C THR A 78 -10.10 -8.67 6.33
N GLY A 79 -9.92 -8.30 7.60
CA GLY A 79 -10.31 -9.15 8.73
C GLY A 79 -11.81 -9.49 8.80
N LYS A 80 -12.65 -8.83 7.99
CA LYS A 80 -14.09 -9.10 7.84
C LYS A 80 -14.41 -10.02 6.66
N GLY A 81 -13.40 -10.48 5.91
CA GLY A 81 -13.60 -11.26 4.68
C GLY A 81 -13.98 -10.42 3.47
N GLU A 82 -13.88 -9.10 3.55
CA GLU A 82 -14.16 -8.21 2.42
C GLU A 82 -12.92 -8.08 1.54
N LEU A 83 -13.11 -7.96 0.23
CA LEU A 83 -12.02 -7.71 -0.70
C LEU A 83 -11.75 -6.22 -0.84
N MET A 84 -10.48 -5.85 -0.73
CA MET A 84 -9.99 -4.49 -0.87
C MET A 84 -8.92 -4.43 -1.96
N ARG A 85 -9.13 -3.61 -2.98
CA ARG A 85 -8.13 -3.34 -4.03
C ARG A 85 -7.30 -2.12 -3.62
N VAL A 86 -6.00 -2.32 -3.47
CA VAL A 86 -5.02 -1.29 -3.14
C VAL A 86 -4.21 -0.95 -4.38
N VAL A 87 -4.04 0.34 -4.63
CA VAL A 87 -3.26 0.88 -5.74
C VAL A 87 -2.27 1.91 -5.19
N GLU A 88 -1.02 1.85 -5.64
CA GLU A 88 -0.04 2.90 -5.35
C GLU A 88 -0.31 4.08 -6.29
N VAL A 89 -0.60 5.25 -5.72
CA VAL A 89 -0.73 6.50 -6.47
C VAL A 89 0.43 7.41 -6.12
N VAL A 90 0.96 8.10 -7.13
CA VAL A 90 2.01 9.10 -6.94
C VAL A 90 1.44 10.44 -7.35
N ALA A 91 1.52 11.41 -6.44
CA ALA A 91 1.23 12.81 -6.74
C ALA A 91 2.56 13.56 -6.89
N VAL A 92 2.70 14.32 -7.99
CA VAL A 92 3.89 15.13 -8.25
C VAL A 92 3.49 16.60 -8.18
N ARG A 93 4.15 17.35 -7.29
CA ARG A 93 4.00 18.81 -7.16
C ARG A 93 5.33 19.46 -7.51
N LEU A 94 5.33 20.25 -8.57
CA LEU A 94 6.48 21.04 -8.99
C LEU A 94 6.24 22.48 -8.57
N GLU A 95 7.04 22.95 -7.63
CA GLU A 95 6.99 24.33 -7.15
C GLU A 95 8.34 25.01 -7.27
N ARG A 96 8.31 26.32 -7.52
CA ARG A 96 9.50 27.15 -7.49
C ARG A 96 9.90 27.38 -6.03
N GLU A 97 11.18 27.17 -5.74
CA GLU A 97 11.71 27.19 -4.37
C GLU A 97 11.61 28.57 -3.71
N GLU A 98 11.78 29.66 -4.46
CA GLU A 98 11.83 31.01 -3.87
C GLU A 98 10.47 31.56 -3.44
N ASP A 99 9.39 31.27 -4.18
CA ASP A 99 8.06 31.86 -3.99
C ASP A 99 6.95 30.83 -3.76
N GLY A 100 7.28 29.53 -3.78
CA GLY A 100 6.31 28.44 -3.63
C GLY A 100 5.31 28.35 -4.78
N PHE A 101 5.57 29.01 -5.92
CA PHE A 101 4.63 29.05 -7.04
C PHE A 101 4.55 27.67 -7.70
N ILE A 102 3.35 27.11 -7.76
CA ILE A 102 3.11 25.79 -8.38
C ILE A 102 3.15 25.93 -9.90
N PHE A 103 4.11 25.27 -10.53
CA PHE A 103 4.20 25.19 -12.00
C PHE A 103 3.26 24.13 -12.56
N ALA A 104 3.24 22.95 -11.93
CA ALA A 104 2.35 21.85 -12.30
C ALA A 104 2.08 20.94 -11.10
N GLN A 105 0.88 20.39 -11.06
CA GLN A 105 0.47 19.37 -10.10
C GLN A 105 -0.24 18.23 -10.83
N LEU A 106 0.27 17.02 -10.70
CA LEU A 106 -0.37 15.81 -11.21
C LEU A 106 -0.92 15.00 -10.03
N GLY A 107 -2.25 14.91 -9.94
CA GLY A 107 -2.96 14.30 -8.82
C GLY A 107 -3.07 15.21 -7.60
N ASN A 108 -4.03 14.92 -6.72
CA ASN A 108 -4.20 15.65 -5.46
C ASN A 108 -3.98 14.69 -4.29
N VAL A 109 -3.15 15.09 -3.33
CA VAL A 109 -3.00 14.35 -2.07
C VAL A 109 -4.14 14.79 -1.17
N VAL A 110 -5.11 13.91 -0.92
CA VAL A 110 -6.20 14.19 0.02
C VAL A 110 -5.74 13.74 1.41
N GLY A 111 -5.62 14.68 2.35
CA GLY A 111 -5.30 14.40 3.75
C GLY A 111 -3.86 14.70 4.21
N SER A 112 -3.15 15.61 3.53
CA SER A 112 -1.86 16.16 4.00
C SER A 112 -2.01 17.07 5.21
#